data_AF-A0A1I5WCU0-F1
#
_entry.id   AF-A0A1I5WCU0-F1
#
_cell.length_a   1.000
_cell.length_b   1.000
_cell.length_c   1.000
_cell.angle_alpha   90.00
_cell.angle_beta   90.00
_cell.angle_gamma   90.00
#
_symmetry.space_group_name_H-M   'P 1'
#
loop_
_entity.id
_entity.type
_entity.pdbx_description
1 polymer ?
#
loop_
_entity_poly.entity_id
_entity_poly.type
_entity_poly.pdbx_seq_one_letter_code
_entity_poly.pdbx_strand_id
1 'polypeptide(L)'
;MAVTKDYYRVLNVKSSATIAEIKRAYRQLAMLYHPDKNPGDAIAAAIFTDAAEAYKVLGDTDARKRYNYERYLTAEEEYKRPAETIETLIQRIGKINADLKNTDPFRFNKNALLYALQQLIPDDMQLLPNTNKSLLKQFLRQVSFAAGYLSTHQTKQLIELMQPLYTDHEWLQHELNMLLRQQHKQERWEKYKIVLAVVLAAVLCLIIFLVAAR
;
A
#
# COMPACT_ATOMS: atom_id res chain seq x y z
N MET A 1 -1.44 5.68 -23.67
CA MET A 1 -2.86 5.38 -23.40
C MET A 1 -3.15 5.70 -21.94
N ALA A 2 -4.17 6.49 -21.65
CA ALA A 2 -4.58 6.73 -20.26
C ALA A 2 -5.16 5.43 -19.70
N VAL A 3 -4.52 4.86 -18.68
CA VAL A 3 -5.02 3.66 -18.00
C VAL A 3 -6.29 4.06 -17.25
N THR A 4 -7.44 3.59 -17.71
CA THR A 4 -8.73 3.80 -17.05
C THR A 4 -8.74 3.04 -15.72
N LYS A 5 -8.96 3.72 -14.60
CA LYS A 5 -9.04 3.08 -13.28
C LYS A 5 -10.18 2.05 -13.27
N ASP A 6 -9.94 0.87 -12.68
CA ASP A 6 -11.02 -0.09 -12.42
C ASP A 6 -11.79 0.33 -11.17
N TYR A 7 -12.98 0.93 -11.36
CA TYR A 7 -13.79 1.44 -10.27
C TYR A 7 -14.31 0.36 -9.32
N TYR A 8 -14.49 -0.87 -9.80
CA TYR A 8 -14.90 -1.98 -8.93
C TYR A 8 -13.76 -2.35 -7.98
N ARG A 9 -12.53 -2.37 -8.51
CA ARG A 9 -11.31 -2.62 -7.73
C ARG A 9 -11.03 -1.52 -6.71
N VAL A 10 -11.21 -0.25 -7.11
CA VAL A 10 -11.10 0.91 -6.21
C VAL A 10 -12.08 0.81 -5.04
N LEU A 11 -13.28 0.28 -5.25
CA LEU A 11 -14.23 0.03 -4.16
C LEU A 11 -14.04 -1.33 -3.48
N ASN A 12 -13.07 -2.14 -3.93
CA ASN A 12 -12.84 -3.49 -3.46
C ASN A 12 -14.09 -4.39 -3.51
N VAL A 13 -14.82 -4.32 -4.63
CA VAL A 13 -16.03 -5.11 -4.89
C VAL A 13 -15.92 -5.85 -6.22
N LYS A 14 -16.69 -6.94 -6.37
CA LYS A 14 -16.77 -7.66 -7.65
C LYS A 14 -17.55 -6.85 -8.69
N SER A 15 -17.32 -7.10 -9.97
CA SER A 15 -18.12 -6.50 -11.06
C SER A 15 -19.61 -6.85 -10.98
N SER A 16 -19.94 -8.00 -10.38
CA SER A 16 -21.30 -8.45 -10.09
C SER A 16 -21.94 -7.79 -8.86
N ALA A 17 -21.23 -6.90 -8.16
CA ALA A 17 -21.73 -6.29 -6.93
C ALA A 17 -23.02 -5.50 -7.17
N THR A 18 -23.94 -5.58 -6.22
CA THR A 18 -25.19 -4.82 -6.19
C THR A 18 -24.93 -3.35 -5.86
N ILE A 19 -25.88 -2.47 -6.18
CA ILE A 19 -25.82 -1.04 -5.81
C ILE A 19 -25.67 -0.88 -4.29
N ALA A 20 -26.31 -1.76 -3.51
CA ALA A 20 -26.21 -1.76 -2.05
C ALA A 20 -24.79 -2.07 -1.56
N GLU A 21 -24.12 -3.06 -2.16
CA GLU A 21 -22.73 -3.41 -1.85
C GLU A 21 -21.76 -2.28 -2.24
N ILE A 22 -21.93 -1.70 -3.43
CA ILE A 22 -21.15 -0.55 -3.91
C ILE A 22 -21.27 0.63 -2.94
N LYS A 23 -22.50 0.96 -2.53
CA LYS A 23 -22.78 2.05 -1.58
C LYS A 23 -22.17 1.77 -0.20
N ARG A 24 -22.23 0.52 0.27
CA ARG A 24 -21.63 0.10 1.54
C ARG A 24 -20.11 0.23 1.49
N ALA A 25 -19.48 -0.26 0.43
CA ALA A 25 -18.04 -0.21 0.24
C ALA A 25 -17.54 1.23 0.18
N TYR A 26 -18.19 2.10 -0.60
CA TYR A 26 -17.87 3.52 -0.64
C TYR A 26 -17.96 4.18 0.74
N ARG A 27 -19.06 3.97 1.48
CA ARG A 27 -19.23 4.53 2.83
C ARG A 27 -18.12 4.09 3.78
N GLN A 28 -17.71 2.83 3.70
CA GLN A 28 -16.63 2.30 4.53
C GLN A 28 -15.29 2.99 4.21
N LEU A 29 -14.92 3.08 2.94
CA LEU A 29 -13.69 3.77 2.51
C LEU A 29 -13.72 5.26 2.86
N ALA A 30 -14.84 5.94 2.60
CA ALA A 30 -15.04 7.34 2.94
C ALA A 30 -14.91 7.60 4.44
N MET A 31 -15.45 6.72 5.29
CA MET A 31 -15.36 6.84 6.74
C MET A 31 -13.94 6.62 7.28
N LEU A 32 -13.19 5.71 6.67
CA LEU A 32 -11.82 5.36 7.06
C LEU A 32 -10.81 6.43 6.61
N TYR A 33 -10.99 6.97 5.41
CA TYR A 33 -10.00 7.80 4.73
C TYR A 33 -10.43 9.27 4.56
N HIS A 34 -11.48 9.71 5.27
CA HIS A 34 -11.92 11.10 5.27
C HIS A 34 -10.78 12.07 5.64
N PRO A 35 -10.63 13.23 4.97
CA PRO A 35 -9.59 14.21 5.28
C PRO A 35 -9.65 14.73 6.73
N ASP A 36 -10.85 14.95 7.28
CA ASP A 36 -10.99 15.39 8.69
C ASP A 36 -10.38 14.41 9.70
N LYS A 37 -10.42 13.10 9.41
CA LYS A 37 -9.83 12.07 10.27
C LYS A 37 -8.36 11.80 9.94
N ASN A 38 -7.91 12.19 8.75
CA ASN A 38 -6.57 11.94 8.23
C ASN A 38 -5.95 13.25 7.71
N PRO A 39 -5.83 14.28 8.56
CA PRO A 39 -5.40 15.60 8.12
C PRO A 39 -3.94 15.58 7.66
N GLY A 40 -3.71 16.01 6.42
CA GLY A 40 -2.37 16.06 5.82
C GLY A 40 -1.84 14.71 5.32
N ASP A 41 -2.64 13.66 5.32
CA ASP A 41 -2.27 12.36 4.73
C ASP A 41 -2.67 12.33 3.25
N ALA A 42 -1.67 12.49 2.38
CA ALA A 42 -1.87 12.50 0.93
C ALA A 42 -2.38 11.14 0.39
N ILE A 43 -2.00 10.02 1.02
CA ILE A 43 -2.42 8.69 0.58
C ILE A 43 -3.88 8.46 0.92
N ALA A 44 -4.29 8.79 2.16
CA ALA A 44 -5.69 8.71 2.56
C ALA A 44 -6.57 9.62 1.68
N ALA A 45 -6.12 10.85 1.40
CA ALA A 45 -6.82 11.78 0.53
C ALA A 45 -6.98 11.24 -0.92
N ALA A 46 -5.94 10.61 -1.46
CA ALA A 46 -6.00 9.98 -2.78
C ALA A 46 -7.03 8.84 -2.81
N ILE A 47 -7.03 7.95 -1.81
CA ILE A 47 -7.99 6.85 -1.72
C ILE A 47 -9.43 7.38 -1.58
N PHE A 48 -9.64 8.41 -0.76
CA PHE A 48 -10.94 9.06 -0.61
C PHE A 48 -11.47 9.61 -1.95
N THR A 49 -10.59 10.30 -2.68
CA THR A 49 -10.92 10.88 -3.99
C THR A 49 -11.25 9.79 -5.02
N ASP A 50 -10.42 8.76 -5.10
CA ASP A 50 -10.62 7.63 -6.00
C ASP A 50 -11.93 6.88 -5.66
N ALA A 51 -12.23 6.66 -4.38
CA ALA A 51 -13.47 6.02 -3.94
C ALA A 51 -14.71 6.87 -4.29
N ALA A 52 -14.62 8.20 -4.17
CA ALA A 52 -15.71 9.11 -4.55
C ALA A 52 -15.94 9.10 -6.08
N GLU A 53 -14.87 9.12 -6.88
CA GLU A 53 -14.93 8.98 -8.33
C GLU A 53 -15.58 7.65 -8.75
N ALA A 54 -15.13 6.55 -8.15
CA ALA A 54 -15.69 5.23 -8.39
C ALA A 54 -17.19 5.14 -8.03
N TYR A 55 -17.58 5.71 -6.88
CA TYR A 55 -18.99 5.72 -6.47
C TYR A 55 -19.86 6.59 -7.37
N LYS A 56 -19.34 7.70 -7.89
CA LYS A 56 -20.06 8.56 -8.84
C LYS A 56 -20.44 7.81 -10.13
N VAL A 57 -19.59 6.89 -10.58
CA VAL A 57 -19.83 6.08 -11.78
C VAL A 57 -20.63 4.82 -11.47
N LEU A 58 -20.25 4.06 -10.44
CA LEU A 58 -20.85 2.76 -10.15
C LEU A 58 -22.14 2.84 -9.32
N GLY A 59 -22.34 3.94 -8.59
CA GLY A 59 -23.51 4.18 -7.75
C GLY A 59 -24.74 4.63 -8.55
N ASP A 60 -24.54 5.18 -9.74
CA ASP A 60 -25.62 5.57 -10.66
C ASP A 60 -25.87 4.46 -11.69
N THR A 61 -27.14 4.06 -11.86
CA THR A 61 -27.50 2.92 -12.70
C THR A 61 -27.12 3.14 -14.16
N ASP A 62 -27.33 4.34 -14.70
CA ASP A 62 -27.09 4.61 -16.12
C ASP A 62 -25.60 4.89 -16.40
N ALA A 63 -24.90 5.58 -15.51
CA ALA A 63 -23.45 5.72 -15.58
C ALA A 63 -22.74 4.37 -15.46
N ARG A 64 -23.20 3.49 -14.56
CA ARG A 64 -22.67 2.14 -14.43
C ARG A 64 -22.92 1.30 -15.68
N LYS A 65 -24.09 1.41 -16.30
CA LYS A 65 -24.38 0.75 -17.59
C LYS A 65 -23.42 1.22 -18.67
N ARG A 66 -23.20 2.53 -18.82
CA ARG A 66 -22.23 3.07 -19.80
C ARG A 66 -20.82 2.59 -19.52
N TYR A 67 -20.36 2.67 -18.27
CA TYR A 67 -19.05 2.18 -17.86
C TYR A 67 -18.87 0.68 -18.16
N ASN A 68 -19.87 -0.12 -17.81
CA ASN A 68 -19.87 -1.54 -18.12
C ASN A 68 -19.87 -1.77 -19.63
N TYR A 69 -20.68 -1.04 -20.40
CA TYR A 69 -20.73 -1.16 -21.85
C TYR A 69 -19.40 -0.82 -22.50
N GLU A 70 -18.74 0.27 -22.09
CA GLU A 70 -17.39 0.61 -22.53
C GLU A 70 -16.39 -0.51 -22.19
N ARG A 71 -16.48 -1.05 -20.97
CA ARG A 71 -15.68 -2.19 -20.52
C ARG A 71 -15.96 -3.47 -21.34
N TYR A 72 -17.21 -3.68 -21.78
CA TYR A 72 -17.65 -4.83 -22.59
C TYR A 72 -17.38 -4.67 -24.09
N LEU A 73 -17.39 -3.45 -24.64
CA LEU A 73 -17.05 -3.22 -26.06
C LEU A 73 -15.57 -3.51 -26.34
N THR A 74 -14.72 -3.28 -25.34
CA THR A 74 -13.34 -3.80 -25.34
C THR A 74 -13.25 -5.32 -25.11
N ALA A 75 -14.37 -6.07 -25.08
CA ALA A 75 -14.44 -7.49 -24.71
C ALA A 75 -14.81 -8.47 -25.84
N GLU A 76 -15.08 -8.02 -27.09
CA GLU A 76 -15.24 -8.95 -28.24
C GLU A 76 -13.95 -9.74 -28.52
N GLU A 77 -12.80 -9.16 -28.17
CA GLU A 77 -11.63 -9.90 -27.69
C GLU A 77 -11.74 -9.93 -26.16
N GLU A 78 -11.90 -11.10 -25.52
CA GLU A 78 -11.91 -11.31 -24.06
C GLU A 78 -11.35 -10.11 -23.28
N TYR A 79 -12.18 -9.30 -22.58
CA TYR A 79 -11.72 -8.06 -21.91
C TYR A 79 -10.58 -8.37 -20.95
N LYS A 80 -9.36 -8.27 -21.47
CA LYS A 80 -8.14 -8.29 -20.72
C LYS A 80 -7.95 -6.86 -20.29
N ARG A 81 -7.93 -6.66 -18.96
CA ARG A 81 -7.43 -5.42 -18.35
C ARG A 81 -6.27 -4.90 -19.20
N PRO A 82 -6.18 -3.59 -19.51
CA PRO A 82 -4.93 -3.08 -20.06
C PRO A 82 -3.83 -3.56 -19.12
N ALA A 83 -2.94 -4.42 -19.63
CA ALA A 83 -1.96 -5.10 -18.80
C ALA A 83 -1.21 -4.01 -18.02
N GLU A 84 -1.37 -3.98 -16.69
CA GLU A 84 -0.57 -3.06 -15.89
C GLU A 84 0.89 -3.46 -16.12
N THR A 85 1.59 -2.65 -16.90
CA THR A 85 3.00 -2.91 -17.19
C THR A 85 3.80 -2.61 -15.93
N ILE A 86 4.94 -3.27 -15.76
CA ILE A 86 5.79 -3.03 -14.59
C ILE A 86 6.18 -1.55 -14.46
N GLU A 87 6.29 -0.83 -15.57
CA GLU A 87 6.59 0.60 -15.61
C GLU A 87 5.45 1.42 -14.98
N THR A 88 4.19 1.09 -15.28
CA THR A 88 3.04 1.74 -14.65
C THR A 88 3.01 1.48 -13.14
N LEU A 89 3.32 0.25 -12.72
CA LEU A 89 3.42 -0.11 -11.31
C LEU A 89 4.54 0.67 -10.61
N ILE A 90 5.72 0.78 -11.25
CA ILE A 90 6.85 1.59 -10.79
C ILE A 90 6.47 3.06 -10.64
N GLN A 91 5.72 3.63 -11.59
CA GLN A 91 5.25 5.00 -11.49
C GLN A 91 4.27 5.19 -10.32
N ARG A 92 3.33 4.27 -10.15
CA ARG A 92 2.35 4.33 -9.05
C ARG A 92 3.02 4.22 -7.68
N ILE A 93 3.92 3.26 -7.47
CA ILE A 93 4.69 3.17 -6.20
C ILE A 93 5.65 4.35 -6.03
N GLY A 94 6.19 4.89 -7.12
CA GLY A 94 7.01 6.10 -7.10
C GLY A 94 6.25 7.31 -6.54
N LYS A 95 4.98 7.48 -6.92
CA LYS A 95 4.10 8.52 -6.36
C LYS A 95 3.86 8.32 -4.87
N ILE A 96 3.51 7.09 -4.45
CA ILE A 96 3.36 6.74 -3.03
C ILE A 96 4.63 7.06 -2.23
N ASN A 97 5.79 6.73 -2.79
CA ASN A 97 7.08 6.99 -2.15
C ASN A 97 7.42 8.49 -2.07
N ALA A 98 7.00 9.28 -3.04
CA ALA A 98 7.13 10.74 -2.99
C ALA A 98 6.23 11.32 -1.87
N ASP A 99 4.98 10.87 -1.79
CA ASP A 99 4.04 11.27 -0.75
C ASP A 99 4.55 10.90 0.65
N LEU A 100 5.10 9.69 0.81
CA LEU A 100 5.73 9.23 2.05
C LEU A 100 6.91 10.11 2.50
N LYS A 101 7.78 10.50 1.58
CA LYS A 101 8.95 11.34 1.91
C LYS A 101 8.57 12.74 2.39
N ASN A 102 7.45 13.25 1.90
CA ASN A 102 6.97 14.59 2.19
C ASN A 102 6.00 14.63 3.40
N THR A 103 5.66 13.49 3.97
CA THR A 103 4.71 13.37 5.08
C THR A 103 5.43 13.07 6.39
N ASP A 104 4.95 13.64 7.49
CA ASP A 104 5.45 13.33 8.84
C ASP A 104 5.22 11.82 9.15
N PRO A 105 6.28 11.05 9.50
CA PRO A 105 6.16 9.61 9.75
C PRO A 105 5.15 9.23 10.86
N PHE A 106 4.82 10.15 11.76
CA PHE A 106 3.88 9.95 12.86
C PHE A 106 2.45 10.40 12.53
N ARG A 107 2.24 11.16 11.45
CA ARG A 107 0.90 11.61 10.98
C ARG A 107 0.31 10.71 9.89
N PHE A 108 1.01 9.63 9.61
CA PHE A 108 0.75 8.78 8.47
C PHE A 108 -0.21 7.61 8.81
N ASN A 109 -1.29 7.46 8.05
CA ASN A 109 -2.23 6.36 8.21
C ASN A 109 -1.68 5.08 7.54
N LYS A 110 -1.12 4.20 8.37
CA LYS A 110 -0.57 2.91 7.93
C LYS A 110 -1.60 2.01 7.24
N ASN A 111 -2.89 2.11 7.56
CA ASN A 111 -3.94 1.34 6.89
C ASN A 111 -4.20 1.87 5.48
N ALA A 112 -4.17 3.20 5.30
CA ALA A 112 -4.25 3.83 3.99
C ALA A 112 -3.07 3.36 3.12
N LEU A 113 -1.87 3.32 3.67
CA LEU A 113 -0.70 2.77 2.96
C LEU A 113 -0.87 1.31 2.58
N LEU A 114 -1.22 0.45 3.55
CA LEU A 114 -1.39 -0.97 3.30
C LEU A 114 -2.41 -1.17 2.18
N TYR A 115 -3.53 -0.46 2.23
CA TYR A 115 -4.55 -0.49 1.19
C TYR A 115 -3.97 -0.05 -0.17
N ALA A 116 -3.26 1.07 -0.23
CA ALA A 116 -2.64 1.55 -1.45
C ALA A 116 -1.63 0.54 -2.04
N LEU A 117 -0.83 -0.11 -1.19
CA LEU A 117 0.12 -1.15 -1.60
C LEU A 117 -0.58 -2.42 -2.09
N GLN A 118 -1.67 -2.84 -1.45
CA GLN A 118 -2.50 -3.96 -1.92
C GLN A 118 -3.12 -3.66 -3.29
N GLN A 119 -3.50 -2.41 -3.55
CA GLN A 119 -4.00 -1.98 -4.86
C GLN A 119 -2.93 -1.92 -5.96
N LEU A 120 -1.65 -2.07 -5.63
CA LEU A 120 -0.57 -2.20 -6.62
C LEU A 120 -0.31 -3.65 -7.03
N ILE A 121 -0.75 -4.64 -6.24
CA ILE A 121 -0.52 -6.05 -6.54
C ILE A 121 -1.60 -6.50 -7.53
N PRO A 122 -1.31 -6.78 -8.81
CA PRO A 122 -2.33 -7.24 -9.76
C PRO A 122 -2.86 -8.61 -9.35
N ASP A 123 -4.15 -8.87 -9.55
CA ASP A 123 -4.73 -10.20 -9.24
C ASP A 123 -4.12 -11.30 -10.13
N ASP A 124 -3.70 -10.93 -11.36
CA ASP A 124 -3.27 -11.85 -12.41
C ASP A 124 -1.81 -11.56 -12.79
N MET A 125 -0.89 -11.80 -11.87
CA MET A 125 0.52 -11.43 -12.03
C MET A 125 1.35 -12.40 -12.90
N GLN A 126 0.69 -13.32 -13.62
CA GLN A 126 1.33 -14.22 -14.60
C GLN A 126 2.02 -13.47 -15.76
N LEU A 127 1.90 -12.14 -15.82
CA LEU A 127 2.59 -11.25 -16.76
C LEU A 127 3.99 -10.81 -16.31
N LEU A 128 4.33 -10.93 -15.01
CA LEU A 128 5.66 -10.59 -14.50
C LEU A 128 6.82 -11.58 -14.79
N PRO A 129 6.61 -12.89 -15.08
CA PRO A 129 7.71 -13.80 -15.40
C PRO A 129 8.50 -13.42 -16.66
N ASN A 130 7.84 -12.80 -17.65
CA ASN A 130 8.47 -12.31 -18.89
C ASN A 130 8.96 -10.86 -18.79
N THR A 131 8.89 -10.27 -17.59
CA THR A 131 9.23 -8.86 -17.37
C THR A 131 10.73 -8.72 -17.10
N ASN A 132 11.31 -7.60 -17.54
CA ASN A 132 12.71 -7.26 -17.28
C ASN A 132 13.03 -7.35 -15.77
N LYS A 133 13.93 -8.29 -15.41
CA LYS A 133 14.37 -8.54 -14.02
C LYS A 133 14.84 -7.28 -13.30
N SER A 134 15.43 -6.32 -14.04
CA SER A 134 15.86 -5.03 -13.50
C SER A 134 14.67 -4.18 -13.03
N LEU A 135 13.63 -4.09 -13.85
CA LEU A 135 12.42 -3.32 -13.52
C LEU A 135 11.66 -3.97 -12.37
N LEU A 136 11.55 -5.30 -12.36
CA LEU A 136 10.96 -6.02 -11.24
C LEU A 136 11.70 -5.74 -9.93
N LYS A 137 13.04 -5.79 -9.95
CA LYS A 137 13.87 -5.45 -8.79
C LYS A 137 13.70 -3.99 -8.36
N GLN A 138 13.57 -3.06 -9.31
CA GLN A 138 13.30 -1.66 -9.04
C GLN A 138 11.93 -1.47 -8.36
N PHE A 139 10.87 -2.09 -8.89
CA PHE A 139 9.54 -2.07 -8.32
C PHE A 139 9.56 -2.59 -6.88
N LEU A 140 10.15 -3.76 -6.66
CA LEU A 140 10.22 -4.37 -5.34
C LEU A 140 11.00 -3.53 -4.35
N ARG A 141 12.14 -2.95 -4.74
CA ARG A 141 12.87 -2.00 -3.87
C ARG A 141 12.01 -0.81 -3.46
N GLN A 142 11.16 -0.32 -4.36
CA GLN A 142 10.24 0.77 -4.05
C GLN A 142 9.10 0.33 -3.13
N VAL A 143 8.57 -0.87 -3.31
CA VAL A 143 7.58 -1.47 -2.39
C VAL A 143 8.21 -1.70 -1.02
N SER A 144 9.44 -2.21 -0.95
CA SER A 144 10.23 -2.38 0.26
C SER A 144 10.40 -1.08 1.03
N PHE A 145 10.71 0.02 0.34
CA PHE A 145 10.82 1.33 0.95
C PHE A 145 9.49 1.77 1.60
N ALA A 146 8.37 1.62 0.88
CA ALA A 146 7.05 1.94 1.41
C ALA A 146 6.66 1.03 2.59
N ALA A 147 6.91 -0.28 2.47
CA ALA A 147 6.68 -1.25 3.54
C ALA A 147 7.49 -0.91 4.80
N GLY A 148 8.59 -0.16 4.67
CA GLY A 148 9.33 0.52 5.74
C GLY A 148 8.46 1.23 6.79
N TYR A 149 7.32 1.78 6.38
CA TYR A 149 6.42 2.58 7.20
C TYR A 149 5.27 1.76 7.84
N LEU A 150 5.11 0.50 7.44
CA LEU A 150 4.09 -0.40 7.97
C LEU A 150 4.51 -1.00 9.33
N SER A 151 3.55 -1.55 10.06
CA SER A 151 3.85 -2.44 11.19
C SER A 151 4.30 -3.82 10.71
N THR A 152 4.92 -4.62 11.57
CA THR A 152 5.27 -6.01 11.28
C THR A 152 4.06 -6.82 10.84
N HIS A 153 2.91 -6.65 11.51
CA HIS A 153 1.68 -7.36 11.17
C HIS A 153 1.23 -7.02 9.74
N GLN A 154 1.17 -5.73 9.40
CA GLN A 154 0.78 -5.28 8.06
C GLN A 154 1.79 -5.68 6.99
N THR A 155 3.09 -5.65 7.31
CA THR A 155 4.14 -6.13 6.41
C THR A 155 3.98 -7.63 6.13
N LYS A 156 3.65 -8.42 7.16
CA LYS A 156 3.36 -9.84 6.99
C LYS A 156 2.16 -10.07 6.07
N GLN A 157 1.07 -9.32 6.26
CA GLN A 157 -0.10 -9.37 5.38
C GLN A 157 0.26 -9.06 3.93
N LEU A 158 1.08 -8.02 3.69
CA LEU A 158 1.54 -7.66 2.34
C LEU A 158 2.35 -8.80 1.71
N ILE A 159 3.23 -9.44 2.48
CA ILE A 159 4.07 -10.54 2.02
C ILE A 159 3.27 -11.80 1.74
N GLU A 160 2.30 -12.14 2.60
CA GLU A 160 1.40 -13.28 2.39
C GLU A 160 0.58 -13.11 1.09
N LEU A 161 0.12 -11.89 0.79
CA LEU A 161 -0.54 -11.59 -0.49
C LEU A 161 0.41 -11.72 -1.69
N MET A 162 1.68 -11.42 -1.49
CA MET A 162 2.72 -11.54 -2.51
C MET A 162 3.25 -12.96 -2.67
N GLN A 163 3.05 -13.84 -1.68
CA GLN A 163 3.70 -15.15 -1.60
C GLN A 163 3.35 -16.09 -2.78
N PRO A 164 2.08 -16.23 -3.23
CA PRO A 164 1.74 -17.08 -4.37
C PRO A 164 2.38 -16.63 -5.69
N LEU A 165 2.83 -15.38 -5.74
CA LEU A 165 3.27 -14.72 -6.97
C LEU A 165 4.73 -15.05 -7.33
N TYR A 166 5.51 -15.60 -6.39
CA TYR A 166 6.98 -15.67 -6.49
C TYR A 166 7.58 -16.97 -5.98
N THR A 167 6.79 -18.03 -5.89
CA THR A 167 7.20 -19.36 -5.39
C THR A 167 8.46 -19.88 -6.11
N ASP A 168 8.64 -19.53 -7.38
CA ASP A 168 9.75 -19.99 -8.24
C ASP A 168 10.97 -19.04 -8.28
N HIS A 169 11.01 -18.01 -7.42
CA HIS A 169 12.07 -16.99 -7.44
C HIS A 169 12.79 -16.87 -6.09
N GLU A 170 13.84 -17.67 -5.89
CA GLU A 170 14.65 -17.71 -4.66
C GLU A 170 15.14 -16.32 -4.21
N TRP A 171 15.61 -15.49 -5.15
CA TRP A 171 16.14 -14.16 -4.84
C TRP A 171 15.06 -13.23 -4.26
N LEU A 172 13.80 -13.40 -4.67
CA LEU A 172 12.68 -12.57 -4.23
C LEU A 172 12.19 -13.01 -2.86
N GLN A 173 12.13 -14.32 -2.61
CA GLN A 173 11.89 -14.84 -1.27
C GLN A 173 12.93 -14.35 -0.27
N HIS A 174 14.20 -14.30 -0.68
CA HIS A 174 15.25 -13.72 0.14
C HIS A 174 14.99 -12.24 0.47
N GLU A 175 14.64 -11.43 -0.53
CA GLU A 175 14.33 -10.01 -0.35
C GLU A 175 13.15 -9.80 0.62
N LEU A 176 12.04 -10.51 0.44
CA LEU A 176 10.86 -10.40 1.32
C LEU A 176 11.18 -10.81 2.77
N ASN A 177 11.97 -11.87 2.95
CA ASN A 177 12.45 -12.28 4.27
C ASN A 177 13.34 -11.21 4.92
N MET A 178 14.19 -10.55 4.13
CA MET A 178 15.01 -9.44 4.60
C MET A 178 14.15 -8.25 5.05
N LEU A 179 13.05 -7.95 4.35
CA LEU A 179 12.10 -6.92 4.77
C LEU A 179 11.45 -7.23 6.11
N LEU A 180 10.96 -8.46 6.32
CA LEU A 180 10.39 -8.85 7.61
C LEU A 180 11.40 -8.73 8.74
N ARG A 181 12.64 -9.19 8.51
CA ARG A 181 13.71 -9.07 9.50
C ARG A 181 14.02 -7.61 9.83
N GLN A 182 14.06 -6.74 8.83
CA GLN A 182 14.27 -5.32 9.01
C GLN A 182 13.14 -4.69 9.84
N GLN A 183 11.89 -5.03 9.55
CA GLN A 183 10.73 -4.55 10.32
C GLN A 183 10.76 -5.01 11.78
N HIS A 184 11.01 -6.30 12.02
CA HIS A 184 11.17 -6.83 13.38
C HIS A 184 12.31 -6.16 14.15
N LYS A 185 13.40 -5.80 13.49
CA LYS A 185 14.51 -5.05 14.11
C LYS A 185 14.06 -3.64 14.48
N GLN A 186 13.33 -2.97 13.59
CA GLN A 186 12.84 -1.61 13.79
C GLN A 186 11.83 -1.53 14.94
N GLU A 187 10.86 -2.46 15.02
CA GLU A 187 9.92 -2.51 16.15
C GLU A 187 10.61 -2.80 17.49
N ARG A 188 11.60 -3.71 17.50
CA ARG A 188 12.41 -3.95 18.70
C ARG A 188 13.16 -2.70 19.12
N TRP A 189 13.77 -1.99 18.17
CA TRP A 189 14.45 -0.73 18.45
C TRP A 189 13.48 0.31 19.03
N GLU A 190 12.32 0.50 18.41
CA GLU A 190 11.29 1.43 18.90
C GLU A 190 10.82 1.08 20.32
N LYS A 191 10.66 -0.21 20.63
CA LYS A 191 10.28 -0.69 21.96
C LYS A 191 11.36 -0.43 23.02
N TYR A 192 12.63 -0.66 22.69
CA TYR A 192 13.72 -0.63 23.67
C TYR A 192 14.50 0.67 23.71
N LYS A 193 14.40 1.56 22.71
CA LYS A 193 15.20 2.81 22.67
C LYS A 193 14.94 3.73 23.86
N ILE A 194 13.70 3.81 24.33
CA ILE A 194 13.35 4.65 25.50
C ILE A 194 13.96 4.04 26.77
N VAL A 195 13.84 2.71 26.94
CA VAL A 195 14.44 2.00 28.07
C VAL A 195 15.96 2.18 28.07
N LEU A 196 16.60 2.03 26.92
CA LEU A 196 18.03 2.26 26.75
C LEU A 196 18.41 3.70 27.12
N ALA A 197 17.66 4.70 26.64
CA ALA A 197 17.91 6.10 26.95
C ALA A 197 17.79 6.40 28.44
N VAL A 198 16.78 5.85 29.12
CA VAL A 198 16.59 5.98 30.58
C VAL A 198 17.74 5.33 31.33
N VAL A 199 18.17 4.12 30.94
CA VAL A 199 19.30 3.42 31.55
C VAL A 199 20.60 4.22 31.37
N LEU A 200 20.87 4.73 30.17
CA LEU A 200 22.04 5.56 29.90
C LEU A 200 22.03 6.86 30.72
N ALA A 201 20.88 7.52 30.84
CA ALA A 201 20.74 8.70 31.68
C ALA A 201 20.99 8.38 33.17
N ALA A 202 20.44 7.28 33.68
CA ALA A 202 20.64 6.86 35.07
C ALA A 202 22.12 6.53 35.36
N VAL A 203 22.80 5.84 34.43
CA VAL A 203 24.24 5.56 34.53
C VAL A 203 25.05 6.87 34.53
N LEU A 204 24.71 7.82 33.66
CA LEU A 204 25.38 9.12 33.59
C LEU A 204 25.17 9.92 34.88
N CYS A 205 23.97 9.93 35.45
CA CYS A 205 23.69 10.54 36.76
C CYS A 205 24.50 9.89 37.87
N LEU A 206 24.64 8.56 37.87
CA LEU A 206 25.42 7.83 38.87
C LEU A 206 26.91 8.17 38.76
N ILE A 207 27.45 8.27 37.54
CA ILE A 207 28.84 8.69 37.31
C ILE A 207 29.08 10.10 37.85
N ILE A 208 28.20 11.06 37.54
CA ILE A 208 28.32 12.44 38.06
C ILE A 208 28.30 12.44 39.59
N PHE A 209 27.38 11.69 40.20
CA PHE A 209 27.30 11.58 41.66
C PHE A 209 28.59 11.02 42.28
N LEU A 210 29.15 9.94 41.71
CA LEU A 210 30.40 9.35 42.21
C LEU A 210 31.61 10.25 42.03
N VAL A 211 31.67 11.04 40.95
CA VAL A 211 32.75 12.02 40.73
C VAL A 211 32.62 13.21 41.68
N ALA A 212 31.40 13.70 41.94
CA ALA A 212 31.16 14.82 42.86
C ALA A 212 31.32 14.43 44.34
N ALA A 213 31.21 13.15 44.68
CA ALA A 213 31.41 12.63 46.04
C ALA A 213 32.89 12.37 46.40
N ARG A 214 33.81 12.62 45.48
CA ARG A 214 35.27 12.55 45.67
C ARG A 214 35.87 13.94 45.84
#